data_AF-A0A9P0TUG6-F1
#
_entry.id   AF-A0A9P0TUG6-F1
#
_cell.length_a   1.000
_cell.length_b   1.000
_cell.length_c   1.000
_cell.angle_alpha   90.00
_cell.angle_beta   90.00
_cell.angle_gamma   90.00
#
_symmetry.space_group_name_H-M   'P 1'
#
loop_
_entity.id
_entity.type
_entity.pdbx_description
1 polymer ?
#
loop_
_entity_poly.entity_id
_entity_poly.type
_entity_poly.pdbx_seq_one_letter_code
_entity_poly.pdbx_strand_id
1 'polypeptide(L)'
;MAGGSARHEIKDRKNLDFIRSSSDIKIDDIQDNTLVRRGVPAAHCVYGVPLTLNTSIHIITLVLQELLLLGTSMAPKIFCEGFLEVIRGQGIELYWRDNFICPTEEQYDEINRKSKLVTA
;
A
#
# COMPACT_ATOMS: atom_id res chain seq x y z
N MET A 1 34.37 11.26 0.48
CA MET A 1 33.17 12.01 0.91
C MET A 1 31.87 11.45 0.31
N ALA A 2 31.64 10.12 0.35
CA ALA A 2 30.48 9.48 -0.31
C ALA A 2 29.32 9.13 0.66
N GLY A 3 29.48 9.34 1.97
CA GLY A 3 28.54 8.86 2.99
C GLY A 3 27.29 9.74 3.24
N GLY A 4 27.23 10.96 2.67
CA GLY A 4 26.10 11.88 2.84
C GLY A 4 24.91 11.60 1.91
N SER A 5 25.19 11.18 0.67
CA SER A 5 24.17 10.93 -0.37
C SER A 5 23.34 9.68 -0.07
N ALA A 6 23.99 8.57 0.25
CA ALA A 6 23.32 7.30 0.54
C ALA A 6 22.44 7.36 1.81
N ARG A 7 22.82 8.18 2.81
CA ARG A 7 22.01 8.37 4.03
C ARG A 7 20.74 9.17 3.77
N HIS A 8 20.77 10.14 2.84
CA HIS A 8 19.56 10.86 2.41
C HIS A 8 18.64 9.92 1.61
N GLU A 9 19.17 9.22 0.61
CA GLU A 9 18.40 8.25 -0.19
C GLU A 9 17.71 7.17 0.65
N ILE A 10 18.40 6.61 1.67
CA ILE A 10 17.81 5.59 2.56
C ILE A 10 16.67 6.19 3.42
N LYS A 11 16.81 7.45 3.82
CA LYS A 11 15.79 8.15 4.63
C LYS A 11 14.57 8.49 3.80
N ASP A 12 14.78 8.95 2.57
CA ASP A 12 13.71 9.25 1.61
C ASP A 12 12.95 7.98 1.24
N ARG A 13 13.65 6.86 1.02
CA ARG A 13 13.03 5.56 0.76
C ARG A 13 12.15 5.07 1.92
N LYS A 14 12.64 5.11 3.16
CA LYS A 14 11.84 4.73 4.34
C LYS A 14 10.61 5.61 4.55
N ASN A 15 10.72 6.90 4.23
CA ASN A 15 9.59 7.82 4.30
C ASN A 15 8.52 7.48 3.25
N LEU A 16 8.92 7.18 2.02
CA LEU A 16 8.00 6.83 0.94
C LEU A 16 7.26 5.52 1.20
N ASP A 17 7.96 4.50 1.74
CA ASP A 17 7.34 3.23 2.12
C ASP A 17 6.31 3.40 3.26
N PHE A 18 6.63 4.23 4.26
CA PHE A 18 5.72 4.56 5.35
C PHE A 18 4.48 5.32 4.85
N ILE A 19 4.68 6.32 3.99
CA ILE A 19 3.60 7.13 3.42
C ILE A 19 2.66 6.27 2.56
N ARG A 20 3.21 5.37 1.73
CA ARG A 20 2.39 4.43 0.95
C ARG A 20 1.59 3.50 1.86
N SER A 21 2.22 2.88 2.87
CA SER A 21 1.53 1.95 3.78
C SER A 21 0.36 2.61 4.51
N SER A 22 0.45 3.92 4.78
CA SER A 22 -0.64 4.69 5.38
C SER A 22 -1.84 4.88 4.44
N SER A 23 -1.64 4.86 3.13
CA SER A 23 -2.72 4.90 2.13
C SER A 23 -3.35 3.53 1.93
N ASP A 24 -2.52 2.49 1.85
CA ASP A 24 -2.96 1.10 1.70
C ASP A 24 -3.91 0.73 2.86
N ILE A 25 -3.54 1.08 4.10
CA ILE A 25 -4.37 0.88 5.30
C ILE A 25 -5.74 1.57 5.23
N LYS A 26 -5.82 2.78 4.65
CA LYS A 26 -7.09 3.51 4.55
C LYS A 26 -8.04 2.87 3.53
N ILE A 27 -7.48 2.32 2.46
CA ILE A 27 -8.25 1.59 1.44
C ILE A 27 -8.73 0.26 2.02
N ASP A 28 -7.85 -0.45 2.70
CA ASP A 28 -8.14 -1.68 3.46
C ASP A 28 -9.29 -1.47 4.46
N ASP A 29 -9.24 -0.40 5.28
CA ASP A 29 -10.31 -0.07 6.21
C ASP A 29 -11.68 0.12 5.52
N ILE A 30 -11.71 0.74 4.33
CA ILE A 30 -12.93 0.90 3.54
C ILE A 30 -13.41 -0.45 3.02
N GLN A 31 -12.50 -1.24 2.45
CA GLN A 31 -12.82 -2.52 1.80
C GLN A 31 -13.34 -3.56 2.79
N ASP A 32 -12.82 -3.56 4.02
CA ASP A 32 -13.23 -4.45 5.11
C ASP A 32 -14.33 -3.87 5.99
N ASN A 33 -14.80 -2.65 5.70
CA ASN A 33 -15.78 -1.94 6.52
C ASN A 33 -15.33 -1.83 7.99
N THR A 34 -14.04 -1.58 8.21
CA THR A 34 -13.43 -1.46 9.53
C THR A 34 -13.89 -0.19 10.21
N LEU A 35 -14.63 -0.30 11.32
CA LEU A 35 -15.16 0.88 12.02
C LEU A 35 -14.13 1.58 12.92
N VAL A 36 -13.17 0.82 13.45
CA VAL A 36 -12.21 1.29 14.46
C VAL A 36 -10.82 0.74 14.13
N ARG A 37 -9.81 1.61 14.11
CA ARG A 37 -8.40 1.24 13.97
C ARG A 37 -7.59 1.86 15.09
N ARG A 38 -6.81 1.03 15.80
CA ARG A 38 -5.94 1.46 16.93
C ARG A 38 -6.70 2.26 18.00
N GLY A 39 -7.94 1.86 18.30
CA GLY A 39 -8.77 2.48 19.33
C GLY A 39 -9.45 3.80 18.92
N VAL A 40 -9.30 4.25 17.67
CA VAL A 40 -9.99 5.44 17.14
C VAL A 40 -10.85 5.08 15.93
N PRO A 41 -11.90 5.87 15.61
CA PRO A 41 -12.70 5.64 14.40
C PRO A 41 -11.84 5.62 13.14
N ALA A 42 -12.13 4.70 12.22
CA ALA A 42 -11.42 4.65 10.93
C ALA A 42 -11.67 5.94 10.14
N ALA A 43 -10.72 6.29 9.26
CA ALA A 43 -10.76 7.56 8.52
C ALA A 43 -12.07 7.74 7.73
N HIS A 44 -12.57 6.67 7.11
CA HIS A 44 -13.81 6.73 6.34
C HIS A 44 -15.07 6.90 7.20
N CYS A 45 -15.02 6.54 8.50
CA CYS A 45 -16.10 6.81 9.45
C CYS A 45 -16.16 8.29 9.84
N VAL A 46 -15.02 9.00 9.79
CA VAL A 46 -14.93 10.42 10.16
C VAL A 46 -15.14 11.34 8.95
N TYR A 47 -14.47 11.04 7.84
CA TYR A 47 -14.42 11.90 6.65
C TYR A 47 -15.26 11.37 5.49
N GLY A 48 -15.87 10.19 5.64
CA GLY A 48 -16.60 9.52 4.57
C GLY A 48 -15.70 8.76 3.60
N VAL A 49 -16.30 7.79 2.92
CA VAL A 49 -15.64 6.95 1.90
C VAL A 49 -15.06 7.79 0.75
N PRO A 50 -15.79 8.75 0.14
CA PRO A 50 -15.29 9.46 -1.04
C PRO A 50 -14.00 10.25 -0.78
N LEU A 51 -13.94 10.98 0.34
CA LEU A 51 -12.75 11.77 0.70
C LEU A 51 -11.58 10.86 1.08
N THR A 52 -11.83 9.84 1.88
CA THR A 52 -10.78 8.90 2.31
C THR A 52 -10.15 8.20 1.11
N LEU A 53 -10.96 7.75 0.15
CA LEU A 53 -10.47 7.13 -1.09
C LEU A 53 -9.65 8.10 -1.93
N ASN A 54 -10.18 9.31 -2.19
CA ASN A 54 -9.48 10.32 -2.98
C ASN A 54 -8.12 10.69 -2.35
N THR A 55 -8.07 10.85 -1.03
CA THR A 55 -6.83 11.11 -0.30
C THR A 55 -5.84 9.95 -0.41
N SER A 56 -6.27 8.71 -0.29
CA SER A 56 -5.38 7.54 -0.43
C SER A 56 -4.74 7.46 -1.81
N ILE A 57 -5.54 7.65 -2.87
CA ILE A 57 -5.05 7.66 -4.26
C ILE A 57 -4.08 8.82 -4.49
N HIS A 58 -4.41 10.01 -3.96
CA HIS A 58 -3.55 11.18 -4.05
C HIS A 58 -2.17 10.91 -3.44
N ILE A 59 -2.12 10.33 -2.23
CA ILE A 59 -0.86 10.00 -1.56
C ILE A 59 -0.03 8.98 -2.36
N ILE A 60 -0.66 7.92 -2.90
CA ILE A 60 0.04 6.91 -3.72
C ILE A 60 0.67 7.57 -4.96
N THR A 61 -0.05 8.52 -5.57
CA THR A 61 0.43 9.25 -6.75
C THR A 61 1.56 10.24 -6.39
N LEU A 62 1.51 10.88 -5.23
CA LEU A 62 2.61 11.70 -4.71
C LEU A 62 3.88 10.88 -4.49
N VAL A 63 3.77 9.67 -3.94
CA VAL A 63 4.93 8.78 -3.78
C VAL A 63 5.56 8.46 -5.13
N LEU A 64 4.75 8.17 -6.16
CA LEU A 64 5.27 7.96 -7.51
C LEU A 64 5.93 9.21 -8.09
N GLN A 65 5.34 10.39 -7.88
CA GLN A 65 5.92 11.67 -8.31
C GLN A 65 7.30 11.89 -7.69
N GLU A 66 7.44 11.68 -6.38
CA GLU A 66 8.73 11.81 -5.69
C GLU A 66 9.76 10.80 -6.19
N LEU A 67 9.36 9.55 -6.43
CA LEU A 67 10.25 8.53 -7.02
C LEU A 67 10.75 8.91 -8.41
N LEU A 68 9.92 9.57 -9.22
CA LEU A 68 10.33 10.09 -10.53
C LEU A 68 11.32 11.25 -10.41
N LEU A 69 11.17 12.11 -9.40
CA LEU A 69 12.05 13.26 -9.16
C LEU A 69 13.42 12.86 -8.59
N LEU A 70 13.49 11.76 -7.83
CA LEU A 70 14.75 11.23 -7.27
C LEU A 70 15.76 10.74 -8.33
N GLY A 71 15.38 10.68 -9.62
CA GLY A 71 16.29 10.38 -10.72
C GLY A 71 16.84 8.95 -10.75
N THR A 72 16.37 8.08 -9.85
CA THR A 72 16.73 6.65 -9.83
C THR A 72 15.91 5.92 -10.88
N SER A 73 16.51 5.64 -12.05
CA SER A 73 15.82 5.13 -13.24
C SER A 73 14.97 3.86 -13.04
N MET A 74 15.32 3.03 -12.05
CA MET A 74 14.62 1.78 -11.77
C MET A 74 13.56 1.87 -10.67
N ALA A 75 13.59 2.90 -9.81
CA ALA A 75 12.74 2.96 -8.62
C ALA A 75 11.25 3.11 -8.93
N PRO A 76 10.82 4.01 -9.86
CA PRO A 76 9.41 4.10 -10.26
C PRO A 76 8.89 2.79 -10.87
N LYS A 77 9.72 2.09 -11.66
CA LYS A 77 9.35 0.81 -12.27
C LYS A 77 9.08 -0.26 -11.21
N ILE A 78 10.03 -0.45 -10.29
CA ILE A 78 9.89 -1.42 -9.18
C ILE A 78 8.68 -1.07 -8.31
N PHE A 79 8.45 0.22 -8.04
CA PHE A 79 7.28 0.67 -7.30
C PHE A 79 5.97 0.30 -8.00
N CYS A 80 5.84 0.61 -9.30
CA CYS A 80 4.64 0.27 -10.07
C CYS A 80 4.40 -1.24 -10.15
N GLU A 81 5.44 -2.03 -10.41
CA GLU A 81 5.36 -3.49 -10.45
C GLU A 81 4.93 -4.06 -9.09
N GLY A 82 5.56 -3.60 -8.00
CA GLY A 82 5.20 -4.02 -6.65
C GLY A 82 3.78 -3.61 -6.25
N PHE A 83 3.35 -2.40 -6.60
CA PHE A 83 2.01 -1.91 -6.32
C PHE A 83 0.94 -2.69 -7.09
N LEU A 84 1.20 -3.06 -8.35
CA LEU A 84 0.29 -3.91 -9.12
C LEU A 84 0.11 -5.29 -8.50
N GLU A 85 1.17 -5.90 -7.98
CA GLU A 85 1.08 -7.19 -7.30
C GLU A 85 0.24 -7.11 -6.02
N VAL A 86 0.39 -6.03 -5.23
CA VAL A 86 -0.43 -5.78 -4.04
C VAL A 86 -1.91 -5.66 -4.40
N ILE A 87 -2.25 -4.85 -5.41
CA ILE A 87 -3.64 -4.66 -5.85
C ILE A 87 -4.24 -5.98 -6.39
N ARG A 88 -3.44 -6.80 -7.08
CA ARG A 88 -3.88 -8.13 -7.54
C ARG A 88 -4.15 -9.08 -6.37
N GLY A 89 -3.26 -9.13 -5.40
CA GLY A 89 -3.43 -9.94 -4.18
C GLY A 89 -4.70 -9.52 -3.42
N GLN A 90 -4.85 -8.22 -3.16
CA GLN A 90 -6.03 -7.66 -2.49
C GLN A 90 -7.31 -7.98 -3.26
N GLY A 91 -7.30 -7.84 -4.60
CA GLY A 91 -8.45 -8.17 -5.44
C GLY A 91 -8.87 -9.64 -5.34
N ILE A 92 -7.90 -10.55 -5.21
CA ILE A 92 -8.17 -11.98 -5.03
C ILE A 92 -8.77 -12.25 -3.64
N GLU A 93 -8.24 -11.62 -2.58
CA GLU A 93 -8.81 -11.74 -1.23
C GLU A 93 -10.25 -11.26 -1.17
N LEU A 94 -10.55 -10.11 -1.76
CA LEU A 94 -11.91 -9.58 -1.86
C LEU A 94 -12.82 -10.53 -2.65
N TYR A 95 -12.33 -11.06 -3.77
CA TYR A 95 -13.08 -12.01 -4.59
C TYR A 95 -13.42 -13.27 -3.79
N TRP A 96 -12.45 -13.86 -3.08
CA TRP A 96 -12.68 -15.04 -2.25
C TRP A 96 -13.69 -14.76 -1.14
N ARG A 97 -13.54 -13.64 -0.44
CA ARG A 97 -14.44 -13.21 0.64
C ARG A 97 -15.88 -13.01 0.14
N ASP A 98 -16.06 -12.24 -0.92
CA ASP A 98 -17.38 -11.84 -1.41
C ASP A 98 -18.12 -12.98 -2.15
N ASN A 99 -17.39 -14.02 -2.58
CA ASN A 99 -17.95 -15.21 -3.23
C ASN A 99 -17.95 -16.46 -2.33
N PHE A 100 -17.61 -16.32 -1.04
CA PHE A 100 -17.56 -17.42 -0.07
C PHE A 100 -16.66 -18.60 -0.50
N ILE A 101 -15.54 -18.29 -1.14
CA ILE A 101 -14.56 -19.28 -1.60
C ILE A 101 -13.48 -19.42 -0.52
N CYS A 102 -13.32 -20.63 0.02
CA CYS A 102 -12.19 -20.95 0.88
C CYS A 102 -10.99 -21.38 0.00
N PRO A 103 -9.87 -20.65 0.01
CA PRO A 103 -8.66 -21.07 -0.72
C PRO A 103 -8.01 -22.30 -0.06
N THR A 104 -7.14 -22.99 -0.79
CA THR A 104 -6.20 -23.94 -0.18
C THR A 104 -5.14 -23.19 0.63
N GLU A 105 -4.43 -23.88 1.52
CA GLU A 105 -3.34 -23.29 2.30
C GLU A 105 -2.26 -22.70 1.39
N GLU A 106 -1.89 -23.41 0.32
CA GLU A 106 -0.88 -22.94 -0.64
C GLU A 106 -1.34 -21.69 -1.39
N GLN A 107 -2.62 -21.62 -1.76
CA GLN A 107 -3.20 -20.43 -2.40
C GLN A 107 -3.22 -19.24 -1.44
N TYR A 108 -3.60 -19.48 -0.18
CA TYR A 108 -3.62 -18.46 0.86
C TYR A 108 -2.21 -17.90 1.11
N ASP A 109 -1.20 -18.77 1.20
CA ASP A 109 0.20 -18.36 1.38
C ASP A 109 0.74 -17.57 0.19
N GLU A 110 0.42 -17.99 -1.04
CA GLU A 110 0.82 -17.27 -2.24
C GLU A 110 0.25 -15.84 -2.26
N ILE A 111 -1.04 -15.70 -1.95
CA ILE A 111 -1.71 -14.40 -1.94
C ILE A 111 -1.24 -13.53 -0.79
N ASN A 112 -1.07 -14.08 0.42
CA ASN A 112 -0.50 -13.34 1.54
C ASN A 112 0.87 -12.74 1.21
N ARG A 113 1.70 -13.47 0.46
CA ARG A 113 3.01 -12.99 0.01
C ARG A 113 2.92 -11.85 -1.00
N LYS A 114 1.82 -11.74 -1.75
CA LYS A 114 1.57 -10.68 -2.75
C LYS A 114 0.84 -9.47 -2.15
N SER A 115 -0.18 -9.70 -1.33
CA SER A 115 -1.03 -8.68 -0.70
C SER A 115 -0.31 -7.88 0.38
N LYS A 116 0.71 -8.48 1.02
CA LYS A 116 1.56 -7.78 1.99
C LYS A 116 2.94 -7.65 1.39
N LEU A 117 3.35 -6.42 1.10
CA LEU A 117 4.73 -6.16 0.74
C LEU A 117 5.61 -6.55 1.93
N VAL A 118 6.41 -7.60 1.73
CA VAL A 118 7.51 -7.98 2.60
C VAL A 118 8.40 -6.75 2.77
N THR A 119 8.26 -6.06 3.90
CA THR A 119 9.38 -5.30 4.45
C THR A 119 10.49 -6.32 4.69
N ALA A 120 11.53 -6.23 3.88
CA ALA A 120 12.78 -6.97 4.07
C ALA A 120 13.34 -6.77 5.49
#